data_AF-A0A946JN83-F1
#
_entry.id   AF-A0A946JN83-F1
#
_cell.length_a   1.000
_cell.length_b   1.000
_cell.length_c   1.000
_cell.angle_alpha   90.00
_cell.angle_beta   90.00
_cell.angle_gamma   90.00
#
_symmetry.space_group_name_H-M   'P 1'
#
loop_
_entity.id
_entity.type
_entity.pdbx_description
1 polymer ?
#
loop_
_entity_poly.entity_id
_entity_poly.type
_entity_poly.pdbx_seq_one_letter_code
_entity_poly.pdbx_strand_id
1 'polypeptide(L)'
;MSNYQKEKRIVLDYYEALDSATDDRITQVLEEFTTKNYIWRAFHPFGLQTDVNEISEQCWKPLKHALTSMQRRMDIFFAGSNYIDDNSSVWVCTMGHLIGLFDLPWLGIKPTKKLTMLRYAEFHKIENGKISETA
;
A
#
# COMPACT_ATOMS: atom_id res chain seq x y z
N MET A 1 -27.75 -5.22 1.72
CA MET A 1 -26.34 -4.97 2.08
C MET A 1 -25.52 -5.03 0.81
N SER A 2 -24.85 -3.96 0.43
CA SER A 2 -23.92 -3.98 -0.71
C SER A 2 -22.79 -4.97 -0.42
N ASN A 3 -22.44 -5.78 -1.42
CA ASN A 3 -21.43 -6.84 -1.29
C ASN A 3 -20.13 -6.39 -1.94
N TYR A 4 -19.13 -6.00 -1.13
CA TYR A 4 -17.82 -5.51 -1.59
C TYR A 4 -16.70 -6.56 -1.51
N GLN A 5 -17.05 -7.85 -1.56
CA GLN A 5 -16.07 -8.93 -1.36
C GLN A 5 -15.05 -9.02 -2.50
N LYS A 6 -15.41 -8.62 -3.73
CA LYS A 6 -14.50 -8.62 -4.87
C LYS A 6 -13.42 -7.55 -4.72
N GLU A 7 -13.81 -6.35 -4.34
CA GLU A 7 -12.94 -5.19 -4.12
C GLU A 7 -12.00 -5.47 -2.94
N LYS A 8 -12.53 -6.02 -1.85
CA LYS A 8 -11.71 -6.48 -0.72
C LYS A 8 -10.70 -7.55 -1.14
N ARG A 9 -11.11 -8.52 -1.95
CA ARG A 9 -10.21 -9.58 -2.43
C ARG A 9 -9.04 -8.99 -3.23
N ILE A 10 -9.30 -8.04 -4.13
CA ILE A 10 -8.25 -7.35 -4.91
C ILE A 10 -7.18 -6.74 -4.00
N VAL A 11 -7.58 -6.06 -2.92
CA VAL A 11 -6.63 -5.44 -1.98
C VAL A 11 -5.87 -6.47 -1.15
N LEU A 12 -6.52 -7.57 -0.74
CA LEU A 12 -5.84 -8.65 -0.04
C LEU A 12 -4.78 -9.32 -0.93
N ASP A 13 -5.14 -9.62 -2.17
CA ASP A 13 -4.24 -10.25 -3.14
C ASP A 13 -3.08 -9.30 -3.49
N TYR A 14 -3.35 -7.99 -3.60
CA TYR A 14 -2.32 -6.96 -3.77
C TYR A 14 -1.33 -6.94 -2.62
N TYR A 15 -1.81 -6.94 -1.36
CA TYR A 15 -0.92 -6.95 -0.20
C TYR A 15 -0.15 -8.24 -0.05
N GLU A 16 -0.77 -9.40 -0.30
CA GLU A 16 -0.06 -10.67 -0.30
C GLU A 16 1.09 -10.66 -1.31
N ALA A 17 0.82 -10.21 -2.54
CA ALA A 17 1.83 -10.08 -3.58
C ALA A 17 2.93 -9.07 -3.22
N LEU A 18 2.57 -7.88 -2.72
CA LEU A 18 3.52 -6.82 -2.38
C LEU A 18 4.39 -7.18 -1.17
N ASP A 19 3.79 -7.75 -0.13
CA ASP A 19 4.48 -8.07 1.11
C ASP A 19 5.43 -9.28 0.90
N SER A 20 5.06 -10.24 0.04
CA SER A 20 5.92 -11.38 -0.33
C SER A 20 6.94 -11.09 -1.44
N ALA A 21 6.78 -10.02 -2.21
CA ALA A 21 7.68 -9.69 -3.31
C ALA A 21 9.13 -9.41 -2.84
N THR A 22 10.08 -9.95 -3.59
CA THR A 22 11.48 -9.51 -3.59
C THR A 22 11.60 -8.16 -4.29
N ASP A 23 12.70 -7.43 -4.04
CA ASP A 23 12.90 -6.07 -4.57
C ASP A 23 12.66 -5.98 -6.09
N ASP A 24 13.16 -6.93 -6.87
CA ASP A 24 13.00 -6.99 -8.33
C ASP A 24 11.55 -7.21 -8.79
N ARG A 25 10.68 -7.74 -7.92
CA ARG A 25 9.28 -8.02 -8.24
C ARG A 25 8.31 -6.92 -7.77
N ILE A 26 8.73 -6.01 -6.88
CA ILE A 26 7.86 -4.95 -6.32
C ILE A 26 7.20 -4.11 -7.41
N THR A 27 7.98 -3.59 -8.36
CA THR A 27 7.45 -2.77 -9.45
C THR A 27 6.41 -3.51 -10.28
N GLN A 28 6.68 -4.79 -10.59
CA GLN A 28 5.78 -5.60 -11.40
C GLN A 28 4.46 -5.89 -10.67
N VAL A 29 4.48 -6.05 -9.34
CA VAL A 29 3.25 -6.15 -8.53
C VAL A 29 2.44 -4.86 -8.62
N LEU A 30 3.09 -3.68 -8.51
CA LEU A 30 2.39 -2.40 -8.66
C LEU A 30 1.74 -2.30 -10.05
N GLU A 31 2.46 -2.63 -11.12
CA GLU A 31 1.93 -2.63 -12.50
C GLU A 31 0.74 -3.60 -12.69
N GLU A 32 0.80 -4.77 -12.05
CA GLU A 32 -0.23 -5.81 -12.14
C GLU A 32 -1.54 -5.36 -11.48
N PHE A 33 -1.45 -4.84 -10.25
CA PHE A 33 -2.62 -4.52 -9.42
C PHE A 33 -3.17 -3.10 -9.63
N THR A 34 -2.39 -2.18 -10.18
CA THR A 34 -2.81 -0.79 -10.37
C THR A 34 -3.21 -0.48 -11.82
N THR A 35 -4.03 0.55 -12.02
CA THR A 35 -4.40 1.03 -13.36
C THR A 35 -3.25 1.80 -14.02
N LYS A 36 -3.31 1.99 -15.34
CA LYS A 36 -2.31 2.77 -16.09
C LYS A 36 -2.21 4.24 -15.63
N ASN A 37 -3.32 4.80 -15.12
CA ASN A 37 -3.40 6.18 -14.64
C ASN A 37 -3.48 6.22 -13.11
N TYR A 38 -2.78 5.29 -12.44
CA TYR A 38 -2.80 5.16 -11.00
C TYR A 38 -2.31 6.44 -10.31
N ILE A 39 -3.02 6.87 -9.26
CA ILE A 39 -2.63 8.00 -8.43
C ILE A 39 -2.36 7.53 -7.00
N TRP A 40 -1.14 7.72 -6.54
CA TRP A 40 -0.73 7.43 -5.17
C TRP A 40 -0.48 8.74 -4.42
N ARG A 41 -1.28 9.01 -3.40
CA ARG A 41 -1.12 10.17 -2.51
C ARG A 41 -0.55 9.69 -1.19
N ALA A 42 0.75 9.80 -1.06
CA ALA A 42 1.44 9.51 0.18
C ALA A 42 1.74 10.78 0.97
N PHE A 43 2.08 10.59 2.24
CA PHE A 43 2.55 11.65 3.12
C PHE A 43 3.95 12.14 2.68
N HIS A 44 4.38 13.29 3.22
CA HIS A 44 5.76 13.75 3.07
C HIS A 44 6.73 12.69 3.63
N PRO A 45 7.80 12.31 2.90
CA PRO A 45 8.41 13.02 1.77
C PRO A 45 7.97 12.58 0.37
N PHE A 46 7.09 11.59 0.25
CA PHE A 46 6.74 10.97 -1.03
C PHE A 46 5.76 11.80 -1.86
N GLY A 47 4.76 12.39 -1.20
CA GLY A 47 3.75 13.24 -1.85
C GLY A 47 2.89 12.50 -2.87
N LEU A 48 2.45 13.22 -3.92
CA LEU A 48 1.69 12.64 -5.02
C LEU A 48 2.63 12.03 -6.06
N GLN A 49 2.40 10.76 -6.39
CA GLN A 49 3.09 10.03 -7.45
C GLN A 49 2.08 9.39 -8.39
N THR A 50 2.43 9.36 -9.68
CA THR A 50 1.64 8.71 -10.73
C THR A 50 2.44 7.66 -11.50
N ASP A 51 3.72 7.50 -11.20
CA ASP A 51 4.59 6.49 -11.80
C ASP A 51 4.89 5.40 -10.77
N VAL A 52 4.45 4.18 -11.06
CA VAL A 52 4.69 3.01 -10.20
C VAL A 52 6.18 2.69 -10.02
N ASN A 53 7.03 3.08 -10.97
CA ASN A 53 8.47 2.94 -10.82
C ASN A 53 8.98 3.86 -9.71
N GLU A 54 8.56 5.11 -9.68
CA GLU A 54 8.96 6.07 -8.64
C GLU A 54 8.44 5.62 -7.25
N ILE A 55 7.21 5.11 -7.20
CA ILE A 55 6.63 4.56 -5.96
C ILE A 55 7.46 3.37 -5.45
N SER A 56 7.85 2.48 -6.35
CA SER A 56 8.68 1.31 -6.04
C SER A 56 10.06 1.71 -5.53
N GLU A 57 10.76 2.57 -6.27
CA GLU A 57 12.15 2.96 -5.98
C GLU A 57 12.29 3.89 -4.78
N GLN A 58 11.36 4.81 -4.55
CA GLN A 58 11.47 5.77 -3.45
C GLN A 58 10.88 5.26 -2.14
N CYS A 59 9.79 4.48 -2.20
CA CYS A 59 9.05 4.08 -1.01
C CYS A 59 9.25 2.60 -0.69
N TRP A 60 8.69 1.69 -1.49
CA TRP A 60 8.56 0.29 -1.10
C TRP A 60 9.90 -0.44 -1.01
N LYS A 61 10.78 -0.30 -2.01
CA LYS A 61 12.11 -0.93 -1.97
C LYS A 61 12.94 -0.40 -0.77
N PRO A 62 13.13 0.92 -0.57
CA PRO A 62 13.87 1.41 0.58
C PRO A 62 13.25 1.03 1.93
N LEU A 63 11.91 1.01 2.02
CA LEU A 63 11.21 0.63 3.25
C LEU A 63 11.46 -0.84 3.60
N LYS A 64 11.28 -1.77 2.65
CA LYS A 64 11.52 -3.21 2.86
C LYS A 64 13.00 -3.52 3.13
N HIS A 65 13.91 -2.76 2.52
CA HIS A 65 15.33 -2.87 2.80
C HIS A 65 15.67 -2.42 4.24
N ALA A 66 15.04 -1.34 4.71
CA ALA A 66 15.28 -0.79 6.04
C ALA A 66 14.64 -1.58 7.18
N LEU A 67 13.39 -2.03 6.98
CA LEU A 67 12.65 -2.89 7.91
C LEU A 67 12.77 -4.35 7.46
N THR A 68 13.81 -5.05 7.91
CA THR A 68 13.98 -6.45 7.55
C THR A 68 12.93 -7.33 8.22
N SER A 69 12.62 -8.47 7.59
CA SER A 69 11.55 -9.38 8.05
C SER A 69 10.20 -8.68 8.24
N MET A 70 9.89 -7.71 7.38
CA MET A 70 8.67 -6.91 7.48
C MET A 70 7.42 -7.79 7.31
N GLN A 71 6.44 -7.58 8.17
CA GLN A 71 5.13 -8.19 8.12
C GLN A 71 4.05 -7.12 8.24
N ARG A 72 2.95 -7.27 7.49
CA ARG A 72 1.77 -6.44 7.64
C ARG A 72 0.80 -7.08 8.61
N ARG A 73 0.53 -6.38 9.71
CA ARG A 73 -0.57 -6.69 10.62
C ARG A 73 -1.70 -5.71 10.36
N MET A 74 -2.79 -6.21 9.80
CA MET A 74 -3.99 -5.42 9.54
C MET A 74 -4.90 -5.45 10.77
N ASP A 75 -5.25 -4.27 11.28
CA ASP A 75 -6.12 -4.12 12.45
C ASP A 75 -7.55 -3.70 12.05
N ILE A 76 -7.71 -2.94 10.95
CA ILE A 76 -9.00 -2.53 10.39
C ILE A 76 -9.05 -2.88 8.90
N PHE A 77 -10.18 -3.43 8.45
CA PHE A 77 -10.43 -3.73 7.05
C PHE A 77 -11.91 -3.63 6.66
N PHE A 78 -12.25 -2.62 5.87
CA PHE A 78 -13.62 -2.44 5.38
C PHE A 78 -13.65 -1.88 3.97
N ALA A 79 -14.83 -1.89 3.37
CA ALA A 79 -15.06 -1.34 2.04
C ALA A 79 -16.43 -0.68 1.99
N GLY A 80 -16.58 0.31 1.13
CA GLY A 80 -17.83 1.07 0.99
C GLY A 80 -17.84 1.93 -0.25
N SER A 81 -19.05 2.30 -0.68
CA SER A 81 -19.22 3.35 -1.67
C SER A 81 -18.88 4.71 -1.07
N ASN A 82 -18.23 5.57 -1.84
CA ASN A 82 -17.90 6.92 -1.42
C ASN A 82 -19.14 7.82 -1.52
N TYR A 83 -19.65 8.26 -0.38
CA TYR A 83 -20.82 9.16 -0.36
C TYR A 83 -20.54 10.50 -1.05
N ILE A 84 -19.29 10.98 -1.05
CA ILE A 84 -18.92 12.30 -1.59
C ILE A 84 -19.11 12.37 -3.11
N ASP A 85 -18.98 11.25 -3.82
CA ASP A 85 -19.16 11.16 -5.27
C ASP A 85 -20.48 10.49 -5.67
N ASP A 86 -21.54 10.72 -4.89
CA ASP A 86 -22.87 10.14 -5.11
C ASP A 86 -22.86 8.61 -5.14
N ASN A 87 -21.97 7.98 -4.36
CA ASN A 87 -21.74 6.54 -4.30
C ASN A 87 -21.25 5.93 -5.63
N SER A 88 -20.64 6.73 -6.50
CA SER A 88 -20.15 6.29 -7.81
C SER A 88 -18.85 5.49 -7.74
N SER A 89 -18.05 5.68 -6.68
CA SER A 89 -16.82 4.91 -6.48
C SER A 89 -16.88 3.98 -5.28
N VAL A 90 -16.11 2.89 -5.34
CA VAL A 90 -15.92 1.94 -4.24
C VAL A 90 -14.50 2.04 -3.73
N TRP A 91 -14.37 2.17 -2.41
CA TRP A 91 -13.10 2.24 -1.72
C TRP A 91 -12.97 1.10 -0.74
N VAL A 92 -11.73 0.63 -0.57
CA VAL A 92 -11.33 -0.34 0.42
C VAL A 92 -10.35 0.34 1.36
N CYS A 93 -10.66 0.37 2.66
CA CYS A 93 -9.83 0.97 3.69
C CYS A 93 -9.14 -0.12 4.51
N THR A 94 -7.85 0.08 4.74
CA THR A 94 -6.99 -0.76 5.56
C THR A 94 -6.25 0.12 6.57
N MET A 95 -6.07 -0.37 7.78
CA MET A 95 -5.24 0.30 8.78
C MET A 95 -4.56 -0.76 9.63
N GLY A 96 -3.33 -0.49 10.07
CA GLY A 96 -2.64 -1.34 11.01
C GLY A 96 -1.17 -0.98 11.12
N HIS A 97 -0.32 -1.99 11.15
CA HIS A 97 1.10 -1.85 11.37
C HIS A 97 1.92 -2.64 10.34
N LEU A 98 2.97 -2.00 9.81
CA LEU A 98 4.12 -2.67 9.21
C LEU A 98 5.13 -2.92 10.33
N ILE A 99 5.38 -4.19 10.63
CA ILE A 99 6.21 -4.63 11.74
C ILE A 99 7.47 -5.24 11.17
N GLY A 100 8.65 -4.79 11.60
CA GLY A 100 9.92 -5.35 11.13
C GLY A 100 11.09 -4.93 12.01
N LEU A 101 12.28 -5.46 11.72
CA LEU A 101 13.52 -5.07 12.38
C LEU A 101 14.12 -3.87 11.65
N PHE A 102 14.23 -2.73 12.34
CA PHE A 102 14.76 -1.52 11.71
C PHE A 102 16.30 -1.54 11.71
N ASP A 103 16.84 -2.20 10.69
CA ASP A 103 18.25 -2.55 10.59
C ASP A 103 19.07 -1.59 9.74
N LEU A 104 18.47 -0.93 8.75
CA LEU A 104 19.19 -0.01 7.86
C LEU A 104 18.54 1.38 7.88
N PRO A 105 19.31 2.46 7.64
CA PRO A 105 18.76 3.80 7.64
C PRO A 105 17.64 3.97 6.61
N TRP A 106 16.63 4.77 6.96
CA TRP A 106 15.52 5.11 6.08
C TRP A 106 15.09 6.54 6.29
N LEU A 107 14.95 7.31 5.20
CA LEU A 107 14.56 8.73 5.25
C LEU A 107 15.43 9.59 6.21
N GLY A 108 16.73 9.29 6.30
CA GLY A 108 17.66 9.97 7.20
C GLY A 108 17.58 9.54 8.68
N ILE A 109 16.70 8.61 9.02
CA ILE A 109 16.54 8.05 10.38
C ILE A 109 17.57 6.93 10.57
N LYS A 110 18.32 6.99 11.68
CA LYS A 110 19.30 5.94 12.03
C LYS A 110 18.59 4.67 12.51
N PRO A 111 19.10 3.47 12.13
CA PRO A 111 18.48 2.21 12.52
C PRO A 111 18.58 1.98 14.03
N THR A 112 17.50 1.48 14.64
CA THR A 112 17.46 1.18 16.07
C THR A 112 17.94 -0.24 16.41
N LYS A 113 18.05 -1.11 15.40
CA LYS A 113 18.38 -2.55 15.55
C LYS A 113 17.40 -3.28 16.47
N LYS A 114 16.13 -2.84 16.45
CA LYS A 114 15.04 -3.37 17.25
C LYS A 114 13.78 -3.51 16.40
N LEU A 115 12.83 -4.28 16.92
CA LEU A 115 11.48 -4.34 16.39
C LEU A 115 10.86 -2.93 16.35
N THR A 116 10.36 -2.54 15.19
CA THR A 116 9.64 -1.29 14.95
C THR A 116 8.24 -1.61 14.44
N MET A 117 7.26 -0.81 14.86
CA MET A 117 5.87 -0.91 14.39
C MET A 117 5.50 0.42 13.73
N LEU A 118 5.55 0.46 12.39
CA LEU A 118 5.15 1.61 11.60
C LEU A 118 3.65 1.56 11.36
N ARG A 119 2.90 2.52 11.90
CA ARG A 119 1.47 2.65 11.64
C ARG A 119 1.21 3.06 10.20
N TYR A 120 0.23 2.44 9.57
CA TYR A 120 -0.25 2.83 8.24
C TYR A 120 -1.79 2.91 8.23
N ALA A 121 -2.30 3.73 7.33
CA ALA A 121 -3.68 3.73 6.87
C ALA A 121 -3.64 3.95 5.36
N GLU A 122 -4.35 3.12 4.60
CA GLU A 122 -4.43 3.23 3.13
C GLU A 122 -5.90 3.08 2.70
N PHE A 123 -6.31 3.91 1.76
CA PHE A 123 -7.61 3.87 1.11
C PHE A 123 -7.41 3.60 -0.37
N HIS A 124 -7.88 2.45 -0.86
CA HIS A 124 -7.75 2.06 -2.27
C HIS A 124 -9.07 2.21 -3.00
N LYS A 125 -9.11 3.06 -4.02
CA LYS A 125 -10.23 3.14 -4.97
C LYS A 125 -10.12 2.00 -5.96
N ILE A 126 -11.20 1.23 -6.11
CA ILE A 126 -11.24 0.10 -7.03
C ILE A 126 -12.06 0.44 -8.26
N GLU A 127 -11.44 0.30 -9.43
CA GLU A 127 -12.07 0.51 -10.73
C GLU A 127 -11.69 -0.62 -11.69
N ASN A 128 -12.68 -1.25 -12.32
CA ASN A 128 -12.48 -2.32 -13.32
C ASN A 128 -11.54 -3.44 -12.86
N GLY A 129 -11.62 -3.82 -11.57
CA GLY A 129 -10.82 -4.91 -11.01
C GLY A 129 -9.38 -4.54 -10.63
N LYS A 130 -9.02 -3.24 -10.67
CA LYS A 130 -7.70 -2.73 -10.33
C LYS A 130 -7.78 -1.56 -9.36
N ILE A 131 -6.67 -1.26 -8.69
CA ILE A 131 -6.52 -0.08 -7.84
C ILE A 131 -6.23 1.12 -8.74
N SER A 132 -7.14 2.09 -8.79
CA SER A 132 -6.93 3.31 -9.57
C SER A 132 -6.39 4.47 -8.74
N GLU A 133 -6.61 4.44 -7.43
CA GLU A 133 -6.15 5.49 -6.53
C GLU A 133 -5.85 4.90 -5.16
N THR A 134 -4.81 5.42 -4.52
CA THR A 134 -4.50 5.15 -3.12
C THR A 134 -4.22 6.45 -2.39
N ALA A 135 -4.82 6.62 -1.21
CA ALA A 135 -4.69 7.79 -0.35
C ALA A 135 -4.48 7.41 1.12
#